data_AF-A0A507DQ05-F1
#
_entry.id   AF-A0A507DQ05-F1
#
_cell.length_a   1.000
_cell.length_b   1.000
_cell.length_c   1.000
_cell.angle_alpha   90.00
_cell.angle_beta   90.00
_cell.angle_gamma   90.00
#
_symmetry.space_group_name_H-M   'P 1'
#
loop_
_entity.id
_entity.type
_entity.pdbx_description
1 polymer ?
#
loop_
_entity_poly.entity_id
_entity_poly.type
_entity_poly.pdbx_seq_one_letter_code
_entity_poly.pdbx_strand_id
1 'polypeptide(L)'
;MWAETLECVASHREVHTSPTTATSILLSLRSIAGQDCKLTVPPNPLTTGISSVWQVEGCNQTDTAQTAFVEATLFNMKTNTFRVYHPLIIQKGTTPLAPPTKLDVSPDEIVGLWFGCNGNTLTLVDSGKSLDAGKCVNGVNDVVFGQFAHCNAIAWFETVNAAIKKGAVTIPPVGTDVFGTSCPTTRSFELVDQDPGDNIVSSYLMKNGQLAQNIPQNAKMFPDATELVNPGDNRLLDLSVMPAIGCKPFIAVDATDPTGATMSGSLALNELSAAANQQPPVALLQPGNPMVLGADGNYSRTKTDQYRLALGQAPMSATADLKAIDVEYCLNLLNIQAPYIQKAQKYFEAKKSGGPVATNLFTFMVQRFANAFTIVKCQDLLGLQTQPIVALMSADQVCNGATFNFVTTGGANGMCTPTTVMSTAIAAAAPPPMPGGGGAGGAVGGAGGGAAAGGGAGAAAGAGGASSVVVMNAPCNVKLSVQYPSTCPTGPVMRLRARDQSPRHQELVTRAVEEFENKLQAIYAFEM
;
A
#
# COMPACT_ATOMS: atom_id res chain seq x y z
N MET A 1 67.80 -28.92 45.33
CA MET A 1 67.72 -27.44 45.36
C MET A 1 66.24 -27.15 45.22
N TRP A 2 65.54 -26.96 46.34
CA TRP A 2 65.25 -25.62 46.92
C TRP A 2 64.40 -24.81 45.93
N ALA A 3 63.07 -24.74 46.09
CA ALA A 3 62.30 -23.94 47.09
C ALA A 3 62.21 -22.45 46.65
N GLU A 4 61.08 -21.73 46.78
CA GLU A 4 59.80 -22.06 47.45
C GLU A 4 58.61 -21.22 46.94
N THR A 5 57.43 -21.72 47.29
CA THR A 5 56.05 -21.23 47.20
C THR A 5 55.73 -19.74 47.42
N LEU A 6 54.57 -19.31 46.87
CA LEU A 6 53.45 -18.87 47.71
C LEU A 6 52.08 -19.02 47.01
N GLU A 7 51.20 -19.83 47.59
CA GLU A 7 49.79 -20.00 47.20
C GLU A 7 48.87 -19.06 48.00
N CYS A 8 47.60 -18.91 47.58
CA CYS A 8 46.51 -18.90 48.55
C CYS A 8 45.19 -19.45 47.99
N VAL A 9 44.57 -20.35 48.76
CA VAL A 9 43.50 -21.31 48.42
C VAL A 9 42.66 -21.52 49.69
N ALA A 10 41.33 -21.62 49.70
CA ALA A 10 40.28 -21.58 48.67
C ALA A 10 38.99 -20.99 49.30
N SER A 11 37.88 -20.89 48.56
CA SER A 11 36.60 -21.39 49.10
C SER A 11 35.48 -21.53 48.06
N HIS A 12 35.00 -22.77 47.85
CA HIS A 12 33.65 -23.00 47.36
C HIS A 12 32.66 -22.99 48.54
N ARG A 13 31.51 -22.33 48.36
CA ARG A 13 30.27 -22.71 49.04
C ARG A 13 29.16 -22.80 48.01
N GLU A 14 28.54 -23.97 47.92
CA GLU A 14 27.40 -24.20 47.04
C GLU A 14 26.15 -23.52 47.62
N VAL A 15 25.39 -22.85 46.75
CA VAL A 15 23.96 -22.62 46.92
C VAL A 15 23.31 -22.90 45.58
N HIS A 16 22.43 -23.90 45.52
CA HIS A 16 21.61 -24.18 44.35
C HIS A 16 20.65 -23.03 44.06
N THR A 17 20.83 -22.36 42.93
CA THR A 17 19.73 -21.71 42.17
C THR A 17 20.00 -21.86 40.67
N SER A 18 18.97 -22.21 39.91
CA SER A 18 19.09 -22.52 38.48
C SER A 18 19.49 -21.30 37.64
N PRO A 19 20.37 -21.45 36.63
CA PRO A 19 20.42 -20.49 35.53
C PRO A 19 19.16 -20.66 34.69
N THR A 20 18.30 -19.65 34.74
CA THR A 20 17.10 -19.55 33.91
C THR A 20 17.44 -19.68 32.43
N THR A 21 16.49 -20.29 31.71
CA THR A 21 16.47 -20.47 30.26
C THR A 21 17.06 -19.26 29.54
N ALA A 22 18.19 -19.46 28.84
CA ALA A 22 18.61 -18.54 27.79
C ALA A 22 17.58 -18.67 26.65
N THR A 23 16.48 -17.93 26.79
CA THR A 23 15.45 -17.82 25.75
C THR A 23 16.12 -17.17 24.55
N SER A 24 16.53 -17.99 23.59
CA SER A 24 16.91 -17.52 22.26
C SER A 24 15.72 -16.76 21.71
N ILE A 25 15.82 -15.42 21.74
CA ILE A 25 14.95 -14.55 20.96
C ILE A 25 15.36 -14.79 19.51
N LEU A 26 14.78 -15.85 18.94
CA LEU A 26 14.55 -15.95 17.51
C LEU A 26 13.71 -14.73 17.17
N LEU A 27 14.41 -13.67 16.77
CA LEU A 27 13.80 -12.51 16.16
C LEU A 27 13.16 -13.03 14.89
N SER A 28 11.87 -13.32 14.97
CA SER A 28 11.09 -13.80 13.85
C SER A 28 11.00 -12.64 12.87
N LEU A 29 11.98 -12.59 11.96
CA LEU A 29 11.78 -12.14 10.61
C LEU A 29 10.66 -13.01 10.03
N ARG A 30 9.41 -12.66 10.36
CA ARG A 30 8.35 -12.77 9.39
C ARG A 30 8.81 -11.88 8.24
N SER A 31 9.41 -12.50 7.23
CA SER A 31 9.13 -11.98 5.90
C SER A 31 7.61 -11.93 5.81
N ILE A 32 7.06 -10.75 5.56
CA ILE A 32 5.72 -10.66 4.96
C ILE A 32 5.91 -11.01 3.48
N ALA A 33 6.48 -12.20 3.24
CA ALA A 33 6.37 -12.89 1.97
C ALA A 33 4.93 -13.37 1.97
N GLY A 34 4.04 -12.54 1.40
CA GLY A 34 2.68 -12.96 1.11
C GLY A 34 2.74 -14.33 0.44
N GLN A 35 1.89 -15.25 0.86
CA GLN A 35 1.86 -16.54 0.20
C GLN A 35 1.17 -16.40 -1.15
N ASP A 36 1.58 -17.21 -2.13
CA ASP A 36 0.93 -17.25 -3.43
C ASP A 36 -0.43 -17.96 -3.29
N CYS A 37 -1.51 -17.22 -3.53
CA CYS A 37 -2.86 -17.72 -3.48
C CYS A 37 -3.21 -18.49 -4.75
N LYS A 38 -3.85 -19.65 -4.60
CA LYS A 38 -4.37 -20.48 -5.70
C LYS A 38 -5.88 -20.62 -5.58
N LEU A 39 -6.61 -19.83 -6.35
CA LEU A 39 -8.07 -19.73 -6.31
C LEU A 39 -8.70 -20.65 -7.36
N THR A 40 -9.40 -21.68 -6.92
CA THR A 40 -10.15 -22.59 -7.79
C THR A 40 -11.43 -21.89 -8.27
N VAL A 41 -11.52 -21.63 -9.57
CA VAL A 41 -12.68 -21.01 -10.22
C VAL A 41 -13.75 -22.07 -10.43
N PRO A 42 -15.00 -21.89 -9.97
CA PRO A 42 -16.06 -22.89 -10.12
C PRO A 42 -16.54 -23.01 -11.57
N PRO A 43 -17.08 -24.17 -11.99
CA PRO A 43 -17.69 -24.34 -13.32
C PRO A 43 -18.78 -23.29 -13.58
N ASN A 44 -18.83 -22.76 -14.81
CA ASN A 44 -19.77 -21.72 -15.24
C ASN A 44 -19.73 -20.43 -14.38
N PRO A 45 -18.55 -19.80 -14.16
CA PRO A 45 -18.39 -18.73 -13.18
C PRO A 45 -19.16 -17.44 -13.52
N LEU A 46 -19.57 -17.25 -14.78
CA LEU A 46 -20.38 -16.12 -15.26
C LEU A 46 -21.90 -16.36 -15.17
N THR A 47 -22.34 -17.55 -14.77
CA THR A 47 -23.75 -17.90 -14.61
C THR A 47 -23.97 -18.65 -13.30
N THR A 48 -24.29 -19.95 -13.31
CA THR A 48 -24.67 -20.71 -12.09
C THR A 48 -23.52 -20.90 -11.10
N GLY A 49 -22.27 -20.82 -11.56
CA GLY A 49 -21.08 -20.92 -10.72
C GLY A 49 -20.84 -19.68 -9.85
N ILE A 50 -21.40 -18.52 -10.21
CA ILE A 50 -21.08 -17.24 -9.56
C ILE A 50 -21.41 -17.26 -8.07
N SER A 51 -22.58 -17.81 -7.69
CA SER A 51 -23.05 -17.94 -6.31
C SER A 51 -22.70 -19.28 -5.67
N SER A 52 -21.74 -20.01 -6.22
CA SER A 52 -21.17 -21.18 -5.56
C SER A 52 -20.12 -20.77 -4.52
N VAL A 53 -19.55 -21.76 -3.82
CA VAL A 53 -18.46 -21.53 -2.87
C VAL A 53 -17.13 -21.67 -3.62
N TRP A 54 -16.41 -20.56 -3.75
CA TRP A 54 -15.08 -20.51 -4.34
C TRP A 54 -14.06 -20.95 -3.29
N GLN A 55 -12.97 -21.62 -3.69
CA GLN A 55 -11.99 -22.17 -2.75
C GLN A 55 -10.57 -21.73 -3.09
N VAL A 56 -9.83 -21.28 -2.08
CA VAL A 56 -8.41 -20.91 -2.21
C VAL A 56 -7.50 -21.81 -1.38
N GLU A 57 -6.31 -22.09 -1.91
CA GLU A 57 -5.20 -22.74 -1.20
C GLU A 57 -3.87 -22.00 -1.46
N GLY A 58 -2.77 -22.50 -0.91
CA GLY A 58 -1.45 -21.83 -0.96
C GLY A 58 -1.32 -20.72 0.08
N CYS A 59 -2.32 -19.84 0.18
CA CYS A 59 -2.41 -18.78 1.18
C CYS A 59 -3.48 -19.05 2.26
N ASN A 60 -3.41 -18.35 3.39
CA ASN A 60 -4.39 -18.42 4.48
C ASN A 60 -5.52 -17.40 4.25
N GLN A 61 -6.68 -17.87 3.83
CA GLN A 61 -7.86 -17.06 3.54
C GLN A 61 -8.46 -16.35 4.75
N THR A 62 -8.04 -16.70 5.97
CA THR A 62 -8.47 -16.06 7.23
C THR A 62 -7.46 -15.06 7.79
N ASP A 63 -6.28 -14.95 7.17
CA ASP A 63 -5.27 -13.93 7.50
C ASP A 63 -5.52 -12.67 6.66
N THR A 64 -5.64 -11.53 7.32
CA THR A 64 -5.86 -10.22 6.70
C THR A 64 -4.75 -9.83 5.72
N ALA A 65 -3.53 -10.36 5.88
CA ALA A 65 -2.40 -10.12 4.98
C ALA A 65 -2.26 -11.18 3.86
N GLN A 66 -3.29 -12.02 3.65
CA GLN A 66 -3.26 -13.10 2.65
C GLN A 66 -4.61 -13.38 1.97
N THR A 67 -5.70 -12.77 2.44
CA THR A 67 -7.05 -13.03 1.91
C THR A 67 -7.15 -12.71 0.41
N ALA A 68 -7.75 -13.63 -0.37
CA ALA A 68 -8.13 -13.43 -1.76
C ALA A 68 -9.61 -13.06 -1.88
N PHE A 69 -9.93 -12.20 -2.84
CA PHE A 69 -11.23 -11.57 -3.04
C PHE A 69 -11.68 -11.73 -4.51
N VAL A 70 -12.99 -11.73 -4.72
CA VAL A 70 -13.62 -11.70 -6.05
C VAL A 70 -14.79 -10.73 -6.03
N GLU A 71 -14.97 -10.00 -7.12
CA GLU A 71 -16.05 -9.04 -7.31
C GLU A 71 -16.66 -9.21 -8.69
N ALA A 72 -17.98 -9.17 -8.76
CA ALA A 72 -18.73 -9.25 -9.99
C ALA A 72 -19.49 -7.94 -10.23
N THR A 73 -19.40 -7.41 -11.45
CA THR A 73 -20.32 -6.37 -11.91
C THR A 73 -21.14 -6.92 -13.07
N LEU A 74 -22.46 -6.81 -12.96
CA LEU A 74 -23.43 -7.25 -13.94
C LEU A 74 -24.03 -6.03 -14.62
N PHE A 75 -24.14 -6.08 -15.95
CA PHE A 75 -24.83 -5.06 -16.74
C PHE A 75 -25.94 -5.71 -17.56
N ASN A 76 -27.18 -5.28 -17.33
CA ASN A 76 -28.34 -5.74 -18.08
C ASN A 76 -28.51 -4.92 -19.36
N MET A 77 -28.30 -5.56 -20.51
CA MET A 77 -28.29 -4.94 -21.83
C MET A 77 -29.69 -4.47 -22.31
N LYS A 78 -30.76 -4.92 -21.65
CA LYS A 78 -32.15 -4.60 -21.98
C LYS A 78 -32.70 -3.45 -21.15
N THR A 79 -32.36 -3.39 -19.87
CA THR A 79 -32.77 -2.30 -18.96
C THR A 79 -31.71 -1.19 -18.84
N ASN A 80 -30.49 -1.43 -19.31
CA ASN A 80 -29.32 -0.55 -19.15
C ASN A 80 -28.97 -0.27 -17.67
N THR A 81 -29.19 -1.24 -16.79
CA THR A 81 -28.94 -1.13 -15.35
C THR A 81 -27.77 -1.99 -14.89
N PHE A 82 -27.03 -1.50 -13.90
CA PHE A 82 -25.96 -2.22 -13.22
C PHE A 82 -26.45 -2.90 -11.94
N ARG A 83 -25.78 -3.98 -11.53
CA ARG A 83 -25.77 -4.49 -10.15
C ARG A 83 -24.42 -5.14 -9.82
N VAL A 84 -24.03 -5.09 -8.56
CA VAL A 84 -22.78 -5.67 -8.03
C VAL A 84 -23.11 -6.98 -7.32
N TYR A 85 -22.18 -7.93 -7.29
CA TYR A 85 -22.26 -9.12 -6.45
C TYR A 85 -20.85 -9.48 -5.95
N HIS A 86 -20.74 -9.93 -4.71
CA HIS A 86 -19.47 -10.23 -4.05
C HIS A 86 -19.39 -11.75 -3.74
N PRO A 87 -18.96 -12.62 -4.67
CA PRO A 87 -18.94 -14.08 -4.44
C PRO A 87 -18.07 -14.48 -3.25
N LEU A 88 -18.41 -15.59 -2.60
CA LEU A 88 -17.69 -16.05 -1.40
C LEU A 88 -16.50 -16.94 -1.74
N ILE A 89 -15.29 -16.51 -1.37
CA ILE A 89 -14.09 -17.35 -1.31
C ILE A 89 -13.86 -17.83 0.13
N ILE A 90 -13.67 -19.14 0.30
CA ILE A 90 -13.26 -19.76 1.57
C ILE A 90 -11.94 -20.52 1.43
N GLN A 91 -11.32 -20.87 2.56
CA GLN A 91 -10.19 -21.80 2.56
C GLN A 91 -10.62 -23.18 2.01
N LYS A 92 -9.82 -23.75 1.11
CA LYS A 92 -10.04 -25.12 0.61
C LYS A 92 -10.19 -26.12 1.76
N GLY A 93 -11.26 -26.92 1.71
CA GLY A 93 -11.57 -27.92 2.73
C GLY A 93 -12.36 -27.43 3.95
N THR A 94 -12.67 -26.15 4.08
CA THR A 94 -13.59 -25.65 5.13
C THR A 94 -15.03 -25.53 4.62
N THR A 95 -15.95 -25.13 5.50
CA THR A 95 -17.33 -24.78 5.15
C THR A 95 -17.60 -23.29 5.44
N PRO A 96 -18.46 -22.63 4.64
CA PRO A 96 -18.88 -21.26 4.91
C PRO A 96 -19.49 -21.09 6.30
N LEU A 97 -19.28 -19.91 6.90
CA LEU A 97 -19.96 -19.46 8.13
C LEU A 97 -21.46 -19.24 7.89
N ALA A 98 -21.83 -18.80 6.69
CA ALA A 98 -23.18 -18.79 6.16
C ALA A 98 -23.16 -19.13 4.66
N PRO A 99 -24.19 -19.80 4.11
CA PRO A 99 -24.27 -20.08 2.67
C PRO A 99 -24.19 -18.79 1.83
N PRO A 100 -23.56 -18.80 0.64
CA PRO A 100 -23.60 -17.66 -0.27
C PRO A 100 -25.04 -17.33 -0.69
N THR A 101 -25.36 -16.03 -0.80
CA THR A 101 -26.60 -15.57 -1.42
C THR A 101 -26.66 -16.06 -2.85
N LYS A 102 -27.76 -16.74 -3.22
CA LYS A 102 -27.99 -17.18 -4.61
C LYS A 102 -28.17 -15.97 -5.52
N LEU A 103 -27.57 -16.03 -6.70
CA LEU A 103 -27.74 -15.03 -7.74
C LEU A 103 -28.25 -15.67 -9.03
N ASP A 104 -29.45 -15.28 -9.44
CA ASP A 104 -29.96 -15.63 -10.78
C ASP A 104 -29.42 -14.60 -11.78
N VAL A 105 -28.52 -15.04 -12.67
CA VAL A 105 -27.99 -14.24 -13.79
C VAL A 105 -28.93 -14.37 -14.99
N SER A 106 -29.43 -13.24 -15.48
CA SER A 106 -30.32 -13.19 -16.64
C SER A 106 -29.57 -13.43 -17.95
N PRO A 107 -30.16 -14.06 -18.97
CA PRO A 107 -29.61 -14.09 -20.33
C PRO A 107 -29.41 -12.69 -20.96
N ASP A 108 -30.13 -11.67 -20.45
CA ASP A 108 -29.97 -10.27 -20.86
C ASP A 108 -28.77 -9.57 -20.16
N GLU A 109 -28.03 -10.26 -19.28
CA GLU A 109 -26.90 -9.69 -18.53
C GLU A 109 -25.53 -10.17 -19.02
N ILE A 110 -24.60 -9.22 -19.09
CA ILE A 110 -23.17 -9.54 -19.18
C ILE A 110 -22.53 -9.37 -17.80
N VAL A 111 -21.71 -10.36 -17.42
CA VAL A 111 -20.97 -10.40 -16.15
C VAL A 111 -19.49 -10.17 -16.42
N GLY A 112 -18.88 -9.22 -15.71
CA GLY A 112 -17.43 -9.15 -15.54
C GLY A 112 -17.06 -9.59 -14.14
N LEU A 113 -15.94 -10.31 -13.99
CA LEU A 113 -15.36 -10.68 -12.71
C LEU A 113 -13.95 -10.10 -12.60
N TRP A 114 -13.63 -9.54 -11.43
CA TRP A 114 -12.31 -9.05 -11.07
C TRP A 114 -11.87 -9.70 -9.76
N PHE A 115 -10.57 -9.91 -9.62
CA PHE A 115 -9.97 -10.57 -8.47
C PHE A 115 -8.79 -9.77 -7.95
N GLY A 116 -8.64 -9.78 -6.63
CA GLY A 116 -7.49 -9.22 -5.93
C GLY A 116 -7.12 -10.11 -4.75
N CYS A 117 -5.89 -10.01 -4.24
CA CYS A 117 -5.54 -10.64 -2.97
C CYS A 117 -4.59 -9.74 -2.18
N ASN A 118 -4.61 -9.85 -0.85
CA ASN A 118 -3.63 -9.18 0.01
C ASN A 118 -2.30 -9.98 0.13
N GLY A 119 -2.20 -11.13 -0.54
CA GLY A 119 -1.01 -11.99 -0.61
C GLY A 119 0.03 -11.49 -1.63
N ASN A 120 0.96 -12.36 -2.04
CA ASN A 120 2.01 -11.96 -3.00
C ASN A 120 1.54 -12.07 -4.46
N THR A 121 0.95 -13.21 -4.81
CA THR A 121 0.30 -13.40 -6.12
C THR A 121 -1.03 -14.12 -5.98
N LEU A 122 -1.88 -13.95 -6.99
CA LEU A 122 -3.09 -14.74 -7.19
C LEU A 122 -2.98 -15.53 -8.49
N THR A 123 -3.17 -16.85 -8.39
CA THR A 123 -3.29 -17.76 -9.54
C THR A 123 -4.69 -18.38 -9.55
N LEU A 124 -5.42 -18.21 -10.65
CA LEU A 124 -6.69 -18.86 -10.93
C LEU A 124 -6.42 -20.30 -11.39
N VAL A 125 -7.11 -21.25 -10.77
CA VAL A 125 -6.98 -22.69 -11.02
C VAL A 125 -8.27 -23.19 -11.69
N ASP A 126 -8.10 -23.94 -12.78
CA ASP A 126 -9.22 -24.50 -13.53
C ASP A 126 -9.95 -25.60 -12.76
N SER A 127 -11.27 -25.60 -12.88
CA SER A 127 -12.17 -26.64 -12.39
C SER A 127 -13.15 -27.03 -13.49
N GLY A 128 -12.72 -27.95 -14.36
CA GLY A 128 -13.58 -28.49 -15.41
C GLY A 128 -13.85 -27.49 -16.53
N LYS A 129 -12.81 -26.81 -17.03
CA LYS A 129 -12.85 -25.74 -18.04
C LYS A 129 -13.55 -24.46 -17.56
N SER A 130 -13.49 -24.18 -16.26
CA SER A 130 -14.04 -22.96 -15.68
C SER A 130 -13.29 -21.71 -16.12
N LEU A 131 -11.98 -21.79 -16.38
CA LEU A 131 -11.22 -20.64 -16.89
C LEU A 131 -11.63 -20.29 -18.32
N ASP A 132 -11.75 -21.29 -19.19
CA ASP A 132 -12.24 -21.11 -20.57
C ASP A 132 -13.69 -20.59 -20.57
N ALA A 133 -14.58 -21.21 -19.79
CA ALA A 133 -15.98 -20.81 -19.68
C ALA A 133 -16.16 -19.39 -19.09
N GLY A 134 -15.25 -18.99 -18.20
CA GLY A 134 -15.18 -17.63 -17.66
C GLY A 134 -14.49 -16.62 -18.58
N LYS A 135 -13.75 -17.05 -19.60
CA LYS A 135 -12.77 -16.23 -20.33
C LYS A 135 -11.82 -15.53 -19.35
N CYS A 136 -11.25 -16.34 -18.45
CA CYS A 136 -10.37 -15.87 -17.39
C CYS A 136 -8.95 -15.60 -17.92
N VAL A 137 -8.36 -14.51 -17.47
CA VAL A 137 -6.99 -14.11 -17.77
C VAL A 137 -6.31 -13.71 -16.47
N ASN A 138 -5.18 -14.35 -16.18
CA ASN A 138 -4.38 -14.10 -14.99
C ASN A 138 -3.08 -13.35 -15.31
N GLY A 139 -2.70 -13.24 -16.58
CA GLY A 139 -1.38 -12.80 -16.99
C GLY A 139 -1.11 -13.06 -18.46
N VAL A 140 0.17 -12.99 -18.84
CA VAL A 140 0.64 -13.19 -20.22
C VAL A 140 1.91 -14.05 -20.20
N ASN A 141 2.01 -15.04 -21.09
CA ASN A 141 3.16 -15.95 -21.20
C ASN A 141 3.54 -16.61 -19.86
N ASP A 142 2.55 -17.15 -19.15
CA ASP A 142 2.67 -17.75 -17.82
C ASP A 142 3.16 -16.82 -16.68
N VAL A 143 3.30 -15.51 -16.95
CA VAL A 143 3.60 -14.48 -15.94
C VAL A 143 2.31 -13.82 -15.46
N VAL A 144 1.91 -14.11 -14.21
CA VAL A 144 0.72 -13.53 -13.58
C VAL A 144 0.81 -12.02 -13.38
N PHE A 145 -0.34 -11.34 -13.31
CA PHE A 145 -0.49 -9.93 -12.94
C PHE A 145 -0.33 -9.70 -11.41
N GLY A 146 0.58 -10.41 -10.75
CA GLY A 146 0.75 -10.37 -9.30
C GLY A 146 -0.54 -10.71 -8.54
N GLN A 147 -1.05 -9.75 -7.77
CA GLN A 147 -2.27 -9.90 -6.96
C GLN A 147 -3.58 -9.87 -7.77
N PHE A 148 -3.55 -9.48 -9.05
CA PHE A 148 -4.73 -9.26 -9.89
C PHE A 148 -5.05 -10.42 -10.86
N ALA A 149 -6.34 -10.62 -11.14
CA ALA A 149 -6.83 -11.39 -12.28
C ALA A 149 -8.23 -10.92 -12.70
N HIS A 150 -8.74 -11.39 -13.84
CA HIS A 150 -10.12 -11.13 -14.27
C HIS A 150 -10.74 -12.27 -15.08
N CYS A 151 -12.07 -12.28 -15.21
CA CYS A 151 -12.81 -13.12 -16.16
C CYS A 151 -13.86 -12.28 -16.91
N ASN A 152 -13.87 -12.35 -18.25
CA ASN A 152 -14.80 -11.64 -19.15
C ASN A 152 -14.84 -10.08 -19.05
N ALA A 153 -13.98 -9.45 -18.23
CA ALA A 153 -13.93 -7.99 -18.01
C ALA A 153 -13.86 -7.14 -19.30
N ILE A 154 -13.02 -7.53 -20.28
CA ILE A 154 -12.87 -6.78 -21.53
C ILE A 154 -14.20 -6.71 -22.29
N ALA A 155 -14.86 -7.86 -22.51
CA ALA A 155 -16.14 -7.93 -23.20
C ALA A 155 -17.26 -7.19 -22.42
N TRP A 156 -17.18 -7.16 -21.09
CA TRP A 156 -18.07 -6.37 -20.25
C TRP A 156 -17.90 -4.86 -20.52
N PHE A 157 -16.67 -4.34 -20.46
CA PHE A 157 -16.39 -2.94 -20.75
C PHE A 157 -16.75 -2.56 -22.20
N GLU A 158 -16.46 -3.41 -23.18
CA GLU A 158 -16.87 -3.19 -24.59
C GLU A 158 -18.40 -3.04 -24.71
N THR A 159 -19.15 -3.91 -24.05
CA THR A 159 -20.62 -3.92 -24.07
C THR A 159 -21.20 -2.67 -23.42
N VAL A 160 -20.69 -2.28 -22.24
CA VAL A 160 -21.15 -1.08 -21.53
C VAL A 160 -20.76 0.18 -22.29
N ASN A 161 -19.53 0.29 -22.80
CA ASN A 161 -19.09 1.42 -23.60
C ASN A 161 -19.89 1.55 -24.91
N ALA A 162 -20.32 0.44 -25.50
CA ALA A 162 -21.24 0.46 -26.64
C ALA A 162 -22.65 0.99 -26.27
N ALA A 163 -23.13 0.75 -25.04
CA ALA A 163 -24.38 1.32 -24.54
C ALA A 163 -24.24 2.83 -24.23
N ILE A 164 -23.14 3.24 -23.60
CA ILE A 164 -22.79 4.66 -23.35
C ILE A 164 -22.71 5.43 -24.69
N LYS A 165 -21.98 4.90 -25.67
CA LYS A 165 -21.84 5.51 -27.01
C LYS A 165 -23.17 5.66 -27.76
N LYS A 166 -24.17 4.83 -27.45
CA LYS A 166 -25.55 4.93 -27.97
C LYS A 166 -26.46 5.86 -27.17
N GLY A 167 -25.97 6.45 -26.07
CA GLY A 167 -26.77 7.24 -25.14
C GLY A 167 -27.75 6.43 -24.28
N ALA A 168 -27.60 5.09 -24.24
CA ALA A 168 -28.47 4.20 -23.47
C ALA A 168 -28.07 4.10 -21.99
N VAL A 169 -26.80 4.43 -21.68
CA VAL A 169 -26.25 4.55 -20.32
C VAL A 169 -25.61 5.94 -20.19
N THR A 170 -25.91 6.63 -19.10
CA THR A 170 -25.23 7.87 -18.70
C THR A 170 -24.47 7.61 -17.41
N ILE A 171 -23.16 7.85 -17.41
CA ILE A 171 -22.35 7.75 -16.19
C ILE A 171 -22.57 9.01 -15.33
N PRO A 172 -22.83 8.89 -14.02
CA PRO A 172 -23.00 10.06 -13.15
C PRO A 172 -21.73 10.92 -13.07
N PRO A 173 -21.87 12.26 -12.94
CA PRO A 173 -20.75 13.13 -12.63
C PRO A 173 -20.29 12.93 -11.18
N VAL A 174 -18.98 12.97 -10.95
CA VAL A 174 -18.34 12.68 -9.65
C VAL A 174 -18.64 13.71 -8.55
N GLY A 175 -19.09 14.91 -8.91
CA GLY A 175 -19.40 15.99 -7.97
C GLY A 175 -18.18 16.82 -7.56
N THR A 176 -18.27 17.49 -6.41
CA THR A 176 -17.27 18.45 -5.91
C THR A 176 -16.94 18.14 -4.46
N ASP A 177 -15.65 18.23 -4.12
CA ASP A 177 -15.13 17.95 -2.78
C ASP A 177 -15.22 19.15 -1.81
N VAL A 178 -14.76 18.95 -0.57
CA VAL A 178 -14.65 19.98 0.48
C VAL A 178 -13.72 21.16 0.13
N PHE A 179 -12.94 21.08 -0.94
CA PHE A 179 -12.05 22.14 -1.41
C PHE A 179 -12.60 22.92 -2.61
N GLY A 180 -13.77 22.53 -3.14
CA GLY A 180 -14.33 23.12 -4.36
C GLY A 180 -13.73 22.54 -5.66
N THR A 181 -12.96 21.45 -5.57
CA THR A 181 -12.38 20.73 -6.71
C THR A 181 -13.24 19.53 -7.13
N SER A 182 -13.10 19.07 -8.37
CA SER A 182 -13.79 17.85 -8.84
C SER A 182 -13.41 16.68 -7.95
N CYS A 183 -14.39 15.86 -7.55
CA CYS A 183 -14.11 14.66 -6.76
C CYS A 183 -13.13 13.72 -7.49
N PRO A 184 -12.17 13.10 -6.77
CA PRO A 184 -11.19 12.18 -7.36
C PRO A 184 -11.85 10.88 -7.83
N THR A 185 -11.18 10.21 -8.76
CA THR A 185 -11.53 8.88 -9.27
C THR A 185 -10.35 7.92 -9.10
N THR A 186 -10.51 6.64 -9.45
CA THR A 186 -9.39 5.66 -9.51
C THR A 186 -8.23 6.12 -10.39
N ARG A 187 -8.51 6.96 -11.39
CA ARG A 187 -7.50 7.54 -12.29
C ARG A 187 -7.06 8.95 -11.87
N SER A 188 -7.35 9.40 -10.66
CA SER A 188 -6.82 10.65 -10.11
C SER A 188 -5.49 10.42 -9.41
N PHE A 189 -4.50 11.28 -9.70
CA PHE A 189 -3.27 11.35 -8.92
C PHE A 189 -3.47 11.80 -7.47
N GLU A 190 -4.68 12.18 -7.04
CA GLU A 190 -5.00 12.43 -5.63
C GLU A 190 -5.22 11.14 -4.81
N LEU A 191 -5.45 10.00 -5.48
CA LEU A 191 -5.79 8.71 -4.84
C LEU A 191 -4.69 7.65 -4.93
N VAL A 192 -3.89 7.64 -6.02
CA VAL A 192 -3.01 6.53 -6.46
C VAL A 192 -2.49 5.61 -5.33
N ASP A 193 -2.78 4.32 -5.48
CA ASP A 193 -2.23 3.26 -4.65
C ASP A 193 -0.90 2.72 -5.22
N GLN A 194 -0.23 1.89 -4.43
CA GLN A 194 0.94 1.09 -4.75
C GLN A 194 0.81 0.34 -6.08
N ASP A 195 -0.33 -0.34 -6.28
CA ASP A 195 -0.62 -1.20 -7.41
C ASP A 195 -2.03 -0.90 -7.98
N PRO A 196 -2.17 0.13 -8.85
CA PRO A 196 -3.47 0.59 -9.31
C PRO A 196 -4.27 -0.49 -10.06
N GLY A 197 -5.52 -0.68 -9.64
CA GLY A 197 -6.49 -1.60 -10.23
C GLY A 197 -6.40 -3.04 -9.73
N ASP A 198 -5.64 -3.34 -8.66
CA ASP A 198 -5.58 -4.69 -8.07
C ASP A 198 -6.52 -4.91 -6.86
N ASN A 199 -7.07 -3.82 -6.30
CA ASN A 199 -7.99 -3.88 -5.17
C ASN A 199 -9.45 -3.78 -5.64
N ILE A 200 -10.35 -4.43 -4.89
CA ILE A 200 -11.80 -4.48 -5.15
C ILE A 200 -12.59 -4.17 -3.88
N VAL A 201 -13.86 -3.79 -3.99
CA VAL A 201 -14.69 -3.33 -2.87
C VAL A 201 -15.14 -4.50 -1.98
N SER A 202 -15.26 -5.70 -2.54
CA SER A 202 -15.59 -6.96 -1.83
C SER A 202 -14.94 -7.12 -0.46
N SER A 203 -15.74 -7.50 0.53
CA SER A 203 -15.29 -7.86 1.89
C SER A 203 -16.05 -9.08 2.44
N TYR A 204 -15.45 -9.74 3.42
CA TYR A 204 -16.02 -10.94 4.07
C TYR A 204 -16.10 -10.76 5.58
N LEU A 205 -17.01 -11.49 6.21
CA LEU A 205 -17.10 -11.61 7.66
C LEU A 205 -16.44 -12.91 8.11
N MET A 206 -15.45 -12.81 8.99
CA MET A 206 -14.71 -13.94 9.56
C MET A 206 -15.10 -14.17 11.03
N LYS A 207 -15.48 -15.41 11.35
CA LYS A 207 -15.66 -15.87 12.74
C LYS A 207 -15.21 -17.32 12.86
N ASN A 208 -14.43 -17.64 13.89
CA ASN A 208 -13.94 -18.99 14.19
C ASN A 208 -13.23 -19.70 13.00
N GLY A 209 -12.54 -18.95 12.14
CA GLY A 209 -11.86 -19.51 10.96
C GLY A 209 -12.78 -19.84 9.77
N GLN A 210 -14.06 -19.47 9.84
CA GLN A 210 -15.03 -19.59 8.76
C GLN A 210 -15.40 -18.21 8.20
N LEU A 211 -15.76 -18.14 6.91
CA LEU A 211 -16.14 -16.90 6.23
C LEU A 211 -17.58 -16.89 5.72
N ALA A 212 -18.19 -15.70 5.72
CA ALA A 212 -19.46 -15.38 5.08
C ALA A 212 -19.35 -14.09 4.25
N GLN A 213 -20.26 -13.88 3.30
CA GLN A 213 -20.39 -12.61 2.58
C GLN A 213 -20.75 -11.48 3.56
N ASN A 214 -20.15 -10.31 3.40
CA ASN A 214 -20.43 -9.15 4.25
C ASN A 214 -21.71 -8.43 3.82
N ILE A 215 -22.85 -8.99 4.24
CA ILE A 215 -24.19 -8.46 3.99
C ILE A 215 -24.93 -8.20 5.31
N PRO A 216 -25.94 -7.30 5.36
CA PRO A 216 -26.60 -6.91 6.61
C PRO A 216 -27.16 -8.08 7.43
N GLN A 217 -27.63 -9.14 6.77
CA GLN A 217 -28.15 -10.35 7.40
C GLN A 217 -27.05 -11.12 8.14
N ASN A 218 -25.89 -11.29 7.51
CA ASN A 218 -24.74 -11.99 8.09
C ASN A 218 -24.08 -11.13 9.17
N ALA A 219 -23.95 -9.81 8.97
CA ALA A 219 -23.44 -8.88 9.98
C ALA A 219 -24.32 -8.88 11.25
N LYS A 220 -25.64 -8.95 11.10
CA LYS A 220 -26.59 -9.09 12.22
C LYS A 220 -26.50 -10.47 12.90
N MET A 221 -26.21 -11.54 12.16
CA MET A 221 -26.05 -12.88 12.71
C MET A 221 -24.71 -13.07 13.43
N PHE A 222 -23.66 -12.36 12.98
CA PHE A 222 -22.30 -12.47 13.49
C PHE A 222 -21.74 -11.08 13.89
N PRO A 223 -22.31 -10.40 14.90
CA PRO A 223 -21.95 -9.03 15.25
C PRO A 223 -20.49 -8.87 15.73
N ASP A 224 -19.86 -9.95 16.21
CA ASP A 224 -18.44 -9.99 16.61
C ASP A 224 -17.50 -10.54 15.52
N ALA A 225 -17.97 -10.68 14.26
CA ALA A 225 -17.12 -11.11 13.16
C ALA A 225 -16.10 -10.02 12.77
N THR A 226 -14.90 -10.44 12.40
CA THR A 226 -13.89 -9.53 11.84
C THR A 226 -14.16 -9.34 10.36
N GLU A 227 -14.20 -8.09 9.88
CA GLU A 227 -14.26 -7.80 8.45
C GLU A 227 -12.87 -8.03 7.82
N LEU A 228 -12.81 -8.90 6.80
CA LEU A 228 -11.65 -9.05 5.92
C LEU A 228 -11.88 -8.20 4.68
N VAL A 229 -10.93 -7.34 4.35
CA VAL A 229 -11.04 -6.31 3.31
C VAL A 229 -9.86 -6.35 2.36
N ASN A 230 -10.08 -5.98 1.10
CA ASN A 230 -9.03 -5.59 0.17
C ASN A 230 -8.86 -4.06 0.28
N PRO A 231 -7.84 -3.54 1.01
CA PRO A 231 -7.92 -2.21 1.62
C PRO A 231 -7.51 -1.05 0.69
N GLY A 232 -7.06 -1.34 -0.54
CA GLY A 232 -6.51 -0.35 -1.46
C GLY A 232 -7.51 0.26 -2.46
N ASP A 233 -6.97 0.82 -3.54
CA ASP A 233 -7.53 1.84 -4.43
C ASP A 233 -9.06 1.96 -4.53
N ASN A 234 -9.78 0.93 -4.97
CA ASN A 234 -11.22 0.98 -5.19
C ASN A 234 -12.02 1.06 -3.89
N ARG A 235 -11.70 0.21 -2.92
CA ARG A 235 -12.32 0.25 -1.59
C ARG A 235 -11.90 1.50 -0.81
N LEU A 236 -10.66 1.94 -1.02
CA LEU A 236 -10.10 3.16 -0.46
C LEU A 236 -10.86 4.39 -0.96
N LEU A 237 -11.13 4.49 -2.26
CA LEU A 237 -11.95 5.54 -2.86
C LEU A 237 -13.36 5.57 -2.26
N ASP A 238 -14.07 4.46 -2.37
CA ASP A 238 -15.52 4.40 -2.11
C ASP A 238 -15.87 4.55 -0.64
N LEU A 239 -15.13 3.88 0.24
CA LEU A 239 -15.48 3.74 1.66
C LEU A 239 -14.65 4.65 2.58
N SER A 240 -13.55 5.24 2.09
CA SER A 240 -12.65 6.05 2.92
C SER A 240 -12.44 7.47 2.38
N VAL A 241 -11.86 7.62 1.18
CA VAL A 241 -11.44 8.92 0.63
C VAL A 241 -12.65 9.77 0.24
N MET A 242 -13.57 9.28 -0.60
CA MET A 242 -14.73 10.07 -1.00
C MET A 242 -15.59 10.53 0.20
N PRO A 243 -15.94 9.67 1.17
CA PRO A 243 -16.68 10.09 2.38
C PRO A 243 -15.90 11.00 3.34
N ALA A 244 -14.57 11.10 3.21
CA ALA A 244 -13.75 12.06 3.97
C ALA A 244 -13.84 13.48 3.43
N ILE A 245 -13.98 13.61 2.11
CA ILE A 245 -13.95 14.88 1.38
C ILE A 245 -15.34 15.29 0.82
N GLY A 246 -16.41 14.65 1.28
CA GLY A 246 -17.80 15.01 0.93
C GLY A 246 -18.30 14.46 -0.41
N CYS A 247 -17.48 13.69 -1.12
CA CYS A 247 -17.81 13.05 -2.40
C CYS A 247 -18.66 11.78 -2.20
N LYS A 248 -19.18 11.25 -3.32
CA LYS A 248 -19.98 10.01 -3.33
C LYS A 248 -19.52 9.07 -4.44
N PRO A 249 -19.36 7.76 -4.17
CA PRO A 249 -18.99 6.78 -5.19
C PRO A 249 -20.11 6.51 -6.19
N PHE A 250 -19.76 5.98 -7.36
CA PHE A 250 -20.73 5.49 -8.32
C PHE A 250 -21.13 4.06 -7.93
N ILE A 251 -22.35 3.93 -7.41
CA ILE A 251 -22.86 2.70 -6.79
C ILE A 251 -24.05 2.12 -7.56
N ALA A 252 -24.19 0.81 -7.52
CA ALA A 252 -25.35 0.07 -8.03
C ALA A 252 -25.94 -0.83 -6.93
N VAL A 253 -27.09 -1.46 -7.20
CA VAL A 253 -27.71 -2.42 -6.27
C VAL A 253 -26.72 -3.54 -6.00
N ASP A 254 -26.47 -3.84 -4.74
CA ASP A 254 -25.68 -4.99 -4.33
C ASP A 254 -26.60 -6.22 -4.23
N ALA A 255 -26.51 -7.09 -5.23
CA ALA A 255 -27.27 -8.32 -5.33
C ALA A 255 -26.73 -9.43 -4.39
N THR A 256 -25.69 -9.15 -3.60
CA THR A 256 -25.26 -10.03 -2.50
C THR A 256 -26.25 -9.95 -1.34
N ASP A 257 -26.90 -8.81 -1.13
CA ASP A 257 -28.07 -8.68 -0.26
C ASP A 257 -29.34 -9.18 -1.00
N PRO A 258 -29.95 -10.30 -0.58
CA PRO A 258 -31.15 -10.83 -1.24
C PRO A 258 -32.39 -9.93 -1.09
N THR A 259 -32.34 -8.88 -0.27
CA THR A 259 -33.42 -7.88 -0.16
C THR A 259 -33.30 -6.74 -1.17
N GLY A 260 -32.14 -6.59 -1.82
CA GLY A 260 -31.86 -5.49 -2.75
C GLY A 260 -31.87 -4.10 -2.10
N ALA A 261 -31.67 -4.03 -0.77
CA ALA A 261 -31.69 -2.77 -0.02
C ALA A 261 -30.30 -2.12 0.09
N THR A 262 -29.21 -2.88 -0.09
CA THR A 262 -27.85 -2.33 -0.16
C THR A 262 -27.48 -1.83 -1.55
N MET A 263 -26.58 -0.85 -1.55
CA MET A 263 -25.90 -0.34 -2.73
C MET A 263 -24.39 -0.46 -2.49
N SER A 264 -23.64 -0.89 -3.50
CA SER A 264 -22.18 -1.04 -3.42
C SER A 264 -21.52 -0.43 -4.67
N GLY A 265 -20.28 0.00 -4.50
CA GLY A 265 -19.38 0.31 -5.62
C GLY A 265 -18.77 -0.97 -6.20
N SER A 266 -17.97 -0.81 -7.25
CA SER A 266 -17.13 -1.89 -7.76
C SER A 266 -16.00 -1.29 -8.59
N LEU A 267 -14.92 -2.06 -8.79
CA LEU A 267 -13.82 -1.68 -9.68
C LEU A 267 -14.35 -1.25 -11.06
N ALA A 268 -15.31 -2.00 -11.60
CA ALA A 268 -15.88 -1.70 -12.91
C ALA A 268 -16.69 -0.40 -12.95
N LEU A 269 -17.48 -0.11 -11.90
CA LEU A 269 -18.20 1.17 -11.78
C LEU A 269 -17.24 2.34 -11.59
N ASN A 270 -16.20 2.16 -10.79
CA ASN A 270 -15.19 3.18 -10.54
C ASN A 270 -14.36 3.50 -11.78
N GLU A 271 -13.94 2.49 -12.55
CA GLU A 271 -13.25 2.71 -13.83
C GLU A 271 -14.16 3.33 -14.90
N LEU A 272 -15.47 3.04 -14.92
CA LEU A 272 -16.43 3.76 -15.77
C LEU A 272 -16.57 5.23 -15.35
N SER A 273 -16.66 5.49 -14.05
CA SER A 273 -16.70 6.84 -13.50
C SER A 273 -15.43 7.63 -13.85
N ALA A 274 -14.26 6.99 -13.71
CA ALA A 274 -12.97 7.56 -14.08
C ALA A 274 -12.86 7.83 -15.58
N ALA A 275 -13.28 6.89 -16.43
CA ALA A 275 -13.27 7.05 -17.88
C ALA A 275 -14.19 8.19 -18.38
N ALA A 276 -15.31 8.43 -17.71
CA ALA A 276 -16.26 9.48 -18.07
C ALA A 276 -15.88 10.86 -17.52
N ASN A 277 -15.30 10.93 -16.32
CA ASN A 277 -15.18 12.18 -15.55
C ASN A 277 -13.75 12.68 -15.36
N GLN A 278 -12.75 11.80 -15.30
CA GLN A 278 -11.38 12.20 -14.96
C GLN A 278 -10.77 13.08 -16.06
N GLN A 279 -10.33 14.28 -15.68
CA GLN A 279 -9.58 15.16 -16.56
C GLN A 279 -8.06 14.90 -16.45
N PRO A 280 -7.27 15.23 -17.49
CA PRO A 280 -5.82 15.15 -17.42
C PRO A 280 -5.22 15.97 -16.26
N PRO A 281 -4.14 15.49 -15.62
CA PRO A 281 -3.44 14.23 -15.90
C PRO A 281 -4.21 13.01 -15.36
N VAL A 282 -4.18 11.92 -16.12
CA VAL A 282 -4.93 10.68 -15.86
C VAL A 282 -3.96 9.59 -15.41
N ALA A 283 -4.12 9.10 -14.19
CA ALA A 283 -3.33 7.99 -13.64
C ALA A 283 -3.79 6.66 -14.25
N LEU A 284 -3.17 6.29 -15.38
CA LEU A 284 -3.29 4.96 -15.98
C LEU A 284 -2.16 4.05 -15.48
N LEU A 285 -2.39 2.73 -15.47
CA LEU A 285 -1.37 1.76 -15.04
C LEU A 285 -0.10 1.88 -15.89
N GLN A 286 1.00 2.27 -15.25
CA GLN A 286 2.30 2.56 -15.83
C GLN A 286 3.10 1.27 -16.11
N PRO A 287 3.90 1.22 -17.21
CA PRO A 287 4.60 0.01 -17.62
C PRO A 287 5.66 -0.47 -16.61
N GLY A 288 6.16 0.41 -15.72
CA GLY A 288 7.10 0.05 -14.66
C GLY A 288 6.50 -0.54 -13.39
N ASN A 289 5.17 -0.68 -13.30
CA ASN A 289 4.56 -1.36 -12.16
C ASN A 289 4.90 -2.88 -12.18
N PRO A 290 5.32 -3.49 -11.04
CA PRO A 290 5.72 -4.91 -11.00
C PRO A 290 4.68 -5.90 -11.52
N MET A 291 3.40 -5.58 -11.37
CA MET A 291 2.27 -6.39 -11.83
C MET A 291 2.28 -6.57 -13.36
N VAL A 292 2.93 -5.66 -14.11
CA VAL A 292 3.00 -5.68 -15.59
C VAL A 292 4.41 -5.82 -16.17
N LEU A 293 5.42 -6.07 -15.33
CA LEU A 293 6.75 -6.49 -15.79
C LEU A 293 6.75 -7.93 -16.31
N GLY A 294 7.70 -8.23 -17.22
CA GLY A 294 8.00 -9.58 -17.70
C GLY A 294 8.67 -10.45 -16.63
N ALA A 295 8.86 -11.75 -16.93
CA ALA A 295 9.53 -12.69 -16.03
C ALA A 295 11.00 -12.32 -15.73
N ASP A 296 11.61 -11.53 -16.62
CA ASP A 296 12.96 -10.97 -16.53
C ASP A 296 13.01 -9.62 -15.78
N GLY A 297 11.86 -9.12 -15.30
CA GLY A 297 11.75 -7.80 -14.67
C GLY A 297 11.81 -6.61 -15.65
N ASN A 298 11.83 -6.86 -16.97
CA ASN A 298 11.80 -5.80 -17.97
C ASN A 298 10.35 -5.39 -18.32
N TYR A 299 10.21 -4.24 -18.98
CA TYR A 299 8.92 -3.75 -19.46
C TYR A 299 8.24 -4.73 -20.42
N SER A 300 6.98 -5.08 -20.15
CA SER A 300 6.16 -5.87 -21.08
C SER A 300 4.95 -5.06 -21.54
N ARG A 301 5.05 -4.46 -22.73
CA ARG A 301 3.93 -3.74 -23.37
C ARG A 301 2.67 -4.60 -23.43
N THR A 302 2.80 -5.86 -23.87
CA THR A 302 1.68 -6.80 -23.97
C THR A 302 1.00 -7.03 -22.62
N LYS A 303 1.77 -7.22 -21.54
CA LYS A 303 1.22 -7.44 -20.20
C LYS A 303 0.56 -6.16 -19.65
N THR A 304 1.17 -5.00 -19.87
CA THR A 304 0.60 -3.69 -19.51
C THR A 304 -0.72 -3.44 -20.25
N ASP A 305 -0.76 -3.68 -21.56
CA ASP A 305 -1.96 -3.43 -22.38
C ASP A 305 -3.09 -4.41 -22.03
N GLN A 306 -2.79 -5.69 -21.75
CA GLN A 306 -3.81 -6.64 -21.29
C GLN A 306 -4.39 -6.25 -19.92
N TYR A 307 -3.55 -5.83 -18.96
CA TYR A 307 -4.04 -5.33 -17.66
C TYR A 307 -4.89 -4.07 -17.86
N ARG A 308 -4.42 -3.09 -18.64
CA ARG A 308 -5.18 -1.86 -18.93
C ARG A 308 -6.55 -2.17 -19.53
N LEU A 309 -6.63 -3.08 -20.51
CA LEU A 309 -7.92 -3.50 -21.09
C LEU A 309 -8.84 -4.15 -20.05
N ALA A 310 -8.31 -4.90 -19.08
CA ALA A 310 -9.07 -5.47 -17.97
C ALA A 310 -9.66 -4.42 -17.00
N LEU A 311 -9.07 -3.22 -16.95
CA LEU A 311 -9.56 -2.05 -16.22
C LEU A 311 -10.41 -1.10 -17.10
N GLY A 312 -10.65 -1.42 -18.39
CA GLY A 312 -11.27 -0.46 -19.30
C GLY A 312 -10.42 0.80 -19.54
N GLN A 313 -9.10 0.69 -19.39
CA GLN A 313 -8.12 1.72 -19.75
C GLN A 313 -7.64 1.52 -21.19
N ALA A 314 -7.23 2.61 -21.84
CA ALA A 314 -6.72 2.54 -23.20
C ALA A 314 -5.31 1.89 -23.25
N PRO A 315 -5.05 0.97 -24.21
CA PRO A 315 -3.72 0.43 -24.42
C PRO A 315 -2.73 1.53 -24.82
N MET A 316 -1.44 1.30 -24.58
CA MET A 316 -0.39 2.23 -24.93
C MET A 316 -0.18 2.30 -26.45
N SER A 317 0.19 3.47 -26.96
CA SER A 317 0.65 3.58 -28.36
C SER A 317 1.84 2.65 -28.60
N ALA A 318 1.86 1.94 -29.72
CA ALA A 318 2.93 1.02 -30.09
C ALA A 318 4.32 1.69 -30.12
N THR A 319 4.38 2.99 -30.39
CA THR A 319 5.60 3.81 -30.43
C THR A 319 5.88 4.58 -29.13
N ALA A 320 5.14 4.33 -28.05
CA ALA A 320 5.32 5.04 -26.79
C ALA A 320 6.64 4.66 -26.11
N ASP A 321 7.40 5.65 -25.66
CA ASP A 321 8.53 5.47 -24.74
C ASP A 321 7.98 5.11 -23.36
N LEU A 322 8.22 3.86 -22.94
CA LEU A 322 7.72 3.31 -21.68
C LEU A 322 8.37 3.96 -20.46
N LYS A 323 9.66 4.33 -20.56
CA LYS A 323 10.38 4.99 -19.47
C LYS A 323 9.90 6.43 -19.31
N ALA A 324 9.60 7.12 -20.41
CA ALA A 324 9.01 8.46 -20.35
C ALA A 324 7.65 8.46 -19.65
N ILE A 325 6.81 7.43 -19.87
CA ILE A 325 5.52 7.26 -19.16
C ILE A 325 5.74 7.12 -17.66
N ASP A 326 6.68 6.27 -17.21
CA ASP A 326 6.95 6.11 -15.77
C ASP A 326 7.49 7.40 -15.14
N VAL A 327 8.37 8.14 -15.84
CA VAL A 327 8.88 9.44 -15.38
C VAL A 327 7.74 10.46 -15.23
N GLU A 328 6.82 10.54 -16.21
CA GLU A 328 5.65 11.41 -16.13
C GLU A 328 4.71 10.99 -14.98
N TYR A 329 4.50 9.69 -14.78
CA TYR A 329 3.71 9.17 -13.65
C TYR A 329 4.32 9.61 -12.31
N CYS A 330 5.62 9.41 -12.13
CA CYS A 330 6.35 9.82 -10.93
C CYS A 330 6.35 11.33 -10.68
N LEU A 331 6.43 12.14 -11.74
CA LEU A 331 6.28 13.59 -11.64
C LEU A 331 4.86 13.96 -11.16
N ASN A 332 3.82 13.26 -11.61
CA ASN A 332 2.45 13.53 -11.16
C ASN A 332 2.21 13.08 -9.70
N LEU A 333 2.80 11.96 -9.23
CA LEU A 333 2.78 11.62 -7.80
C LEU A 333 3.41 12.74 -6.96
N LEU A 334 4.61 13.19 -7.34
CA LEU A 334 5.34 14.26 -6.63
C LEU A 334 4.59 15.59 -6.64
N ASN A 335 3.99 15.99 -7.76
CA ASN A 335 3.40 17.32 -7.94
C ASN A 335 1.91 17.40 -7.56
N ILE A 336 1.19 16.28 -7.48
CA ILE A 336 -0.26 16.25 -7.21
C ILE A 336 -0.56 15.48 -5.94
N GLN A 337 -0.17 14.20 -5.87
CA GLN A 337 -0.55 13.36 -4.73
C GLN A 337 0.07 13.84 -3.41
N ALA A 338 1.36 14.16 -3.43
CA ALA A 338 2.07 14.58 -2.23
C ALA A 338 1.50 15.89 -1.62
N PRO A 339 1.27 16.97 -2.39
CA PRO A 339 0.52 18.14 -1.93
C PRO A 339 -0.91 17.84 -1.50
N TYR A 340 -1.62 16.95 -2.21
CA TYR A 340 -3.00 16.60 -1.87
C TYR A 340 -3.11 15.93 -0.51
N ILE A 341 -2.24 14.96 -0.21
CA ILE A 341 -2.18 14.28 1.10
C ILE A 341 -1.94 15.30 2.23
N GLN A 342 -1.04 16.26 2.02
CA GLN A 342 -0.76 17.33 2.98
C GLN A 342 -1.98 18.26 3.16
N LYS A 343 -2.62 18.69 2.05
CA LYS A 343 -3.84 19.52 2.02
C LYS A 343 -5.03 18.83 2.72
N ALA A 344 -5.16 17.51 2.56
CA ALA A 344 -6.27 16.72 3.08
C ALA A 344 -6.07 16.20 4.52
N GLN A 345 -4.89 16.40 5.13
CA GLN A 345 -4.53 15.89 6.45
C GLN A 345 -5.65 15.99 7.49
N LYS A 346 -6.18 17.19 7.74
CA LYS A 346 -7.25 17.42 8.74
C LYS A 346 -8.52 16.58 8.48
N TYR A 347 -8.89 16.35 7.22
CA TYR A 347 -10.08 15.58 6.85
C TYR A 347 -9.83 14.07 6.98
N PHE A 348 -8.63 13.62 6.65
CA PHE A 348 -8.23 12.22 6.72
C PHE A 348 -7.86 11.76 8.15
N GLU A 349 -7.25 12.61 8.98
CA GLU A 349 -7.01 12.31 10.40
C GLU A 349 -8.32 12.07 11.18
N ALA A 350 -9.42 12.68 10.75
CA ALA A 350 -10.75 12.51 11.33
C ALA A 350 -11.47 11.21 10.91
N LYS A 351 -10.83 10.34 10.11
CA LYS A 351 -11.41 9.08 9.60
C LYS A 351 -10.56 7.87 10.01
N LYS A 352 -11.23 6.72 10.12
CA LYS A 352 -10.56 5.43 10.32
C LYS A 352 -9.62 5.14 9.15
N SER A 353 -8.52 4.44 9.42
CA SER A 353 -7.63 3.90 8.39
C SER A 353 -8.38 2.92 7.46
N GLY A 354 -7.93 2.81 6.21
CA GLY A 354 -8.43 1.82 5.24
C GLY A 354 -8.07 0.37 5.60
N GLY A 355 -7.09 0.17 6.48
CA GLY A 355 -6.68 -1.15 6.99
C GLY A 355 -5.82 -1.09 8.26
N PRO A 356 -5.44 -2.22 8.86
CA PRO A 356 -4.72 -2.28 10.14
C PRO A 356 -3.29 -1.73 10.12
N VAL A 357 -2.77 -1.42 8.93
CA VAL A 357 -1.39 -0.95 8.69
C VAL A 357 -1.15 0.54 9.01
N ALA A 358 -2.19 1.28 9.40
CA ALA A 358 -2.08 2.69 9.76
C ALA A 358 -3.10 3.12 10.83
N THR A 359 -2.83 4.21 11.55
CA THR A 359 -3.67 4.69 12.66
C THR A 359 -4.96 5.41 12.23
N ASN A 360 -4.94 6.11 11.10
CA ASN A 360 -6.08 6.85 10.53
C ASN A 360 -5.95 6.93 9.01
N LEU A 361 -6.93 7.53 8.30
CA LEU A 361 -6.86 7.61 6.84
C LEU A 361 -5.67 8.45 6.35
N PHE A 362 -5.21 9.44 7.11
CA PHE A 362 -4.07 10.27 6.71
C PHE A 362 -2.78 9.46 6.70
N THR A 363 -2.50 8.72 7.78
CA THR A 363 -1.32 7.85 7.87
C THR A 363 -1.42 6.66 6.89
N PHE A 364 -2.63 6.21 6.56
CA PHE A 364 -2.84 5.25 5.47
C PHE A 364 -2.44 5.82 4.10
N MET A 365 -2.93 7.00 3.72
CA MET A 365 -2.57 7.65 2.45
C MET A 365 -1.07 7.95 2.36
N VAL A 366 -0.44 8.36 3.47
CA VAL A 366 1.01 8.57 3.58
C VAL A 366 1.80 7.28 3.28
N GLN A 367 1.39 6.16 3.87
CA GLN A 367 2.02 4.86 3.62
C GLN A 367 1.81 4.41 2.17
N ARG A 368 0.60 4.56 1.64
CA ARG A 368 0.23 4.20 0.26
C ARG A 368 1.07 4.97 -0.76
N PHE A 369 1.23 6.29 -0.58
CA PHE A 369 2.14 7.11 -1.37
C PHE A 369 3.58 6.63 -1.29
N ALA A 370 4.12 6.43 -0.07
CA ALA A 370 5.52 6.06 0.11
C ALA A 370 5.82 4.70 -0.54
N ASN A 371 4.91 3.74 -0.42
CA ASN A 371 4.99 2.45 -1.08
C ASN A 371 4.94 2.60 -2.61
N ALA A 372 3.93 3.30 -3.17
CA ALA A 372 3.81 3.53 -4.60
C ALA A 372 5.07 4.16 -5.19
N PHE A 373 5.55 5.25 -4.58
CA PHE A 373 6.75 5.98 -5.00
C PHE A 373 8.02 5.10 -4.97
N THR A 374 8.09 4.15 -4.05
CA THR A 374 9.19 3.17 -3.93
C THR A 374 9.09 2.08 -4.99
N ILE A 375 7.92 1.41 -5.09
CA ILE A 375 7.71 0.23 -5.93
C ILE A 375 7.85 0.55 -7.42
N VAL A 376 7.42 1.74 -7.83
CA VAL A 376 7.52 2.20 -9.23
C VAL A 376 8.83 2.98 -9.48
N LYS A 377 9.78 2.91 -8.53
CA LYS A 377 11.16 3.44 -8.61
C LYS A 377 11.27 4.94 -8.88
N CYS A 378 10.32 5.74 -8.38
CA CYS A 378 10.28 7.18 -8.67
C CYS A 378 11.49 7.96 -8.14
N GLN A 379 12.14 7.50 -7.07
CA GLN A 379 13.40 8.12 -6.63
C GLN A 379 14.49 8.03 -7.71
N ASP A 380 14.68 6.85 -8.29
CA ASP A 380 15.71 6.60 -9.30
C ASP A 380 15.37 7.29 -10.62
N LEU A 381 14.10 7.18 -11.05
CA LEU A 381 13.60 7.80 -12.28
C LEU A 381 13.68 9.33 -12.27
N LEU A 382 13.55 9.96 -11.10
CA LEU A 382 13.64 11.41 -10.92
C LEU A 382 14.97 11.91 -10.33
N GLY A 383 15.92 11.01 -10.03
CA GLY A 383 17.24 11.34 -9.44
C GLY A 383 17.18 11.86 -7.99
N LEU A 384 16.12 11.56 -7.24
CA LEU A 384 15.87 12.13 -5.91
C LEU A 384 16.64 11.40 -4.80
N GLN A 385 17.43 12.16 -4.06
CA GLN A 385 18.22 11.67 -2.92
C GLN A 385 17.37 11.33 -1.68
N THR A 386 16.08 11.68 -1.66
CA THR A 386 15.18 11.49 -0.51
C THR A 386 13.74 11.36 -1.00
N GLN A 387 12.93 10.52 -0.34
CA GLN A 387 11.51 10.40 -0.67
C GLN A 387 10.73 11.69 -0.34
N PRO A 388 9.81 12.13 -1.22
CA PRO A 388 8.99 13.33 -0.96
C PRO A 388 8.12 13.21 0.29
N ILE A 389 7.62 12.01 0.59
CA ILE A 389 6.94 11.68 1.84
C ILE A 389 7.57 10.40 2.38
N VAL A 390 7.95 10.42 3.66
CA VAL A 390 8.42 9.25 4.40
C VAL A 390 7.36 8.88 5.44
N ALA A 391 6.86 7.66 5.39
CA ALA A 391 5.96 7.11 6.40
C ALA A 391 6.72 6.85 7.71
N LEU A 392 6.17 7.33 8.83
CA LEU A 392 6.69 7.02 10.17
C LEU A 392 5.97 5.78 10.71
N MET A 393 6.74 4.74 11.00
CA MET A 393 6.24 3.41 11.38
C MET A 393 6.48 3.15 12.87
N SER A 394 5.50 2.55 13.55
CA SER A 394 5.67 2.00 14.90
C SER A 394 6.52 0.73 14.88
N ALA A 395 6.89 0.23 16.07
CA ALA A 395 7.54 -1.09 16.21
C ALA A 395 6.70 -2.22 15.58
N ASP A 396 5.36 -2.12 15.69
CA ASP A 396 4.39 -3.08 15.15
C ASP A 396 4.10 -2.91 13.64
N GLN A 397 4.91 -2.11 12.92
CA GLN A 397 4.73 -1.79 11.50
C GLN A 397 3.38 -1.10 11.18
N VAL A 398 2.87 -0.28 12.12
CA VAL A 398 1.69 0.57 11.89
C VAL A 398 2.15 2.01 11.61
N CYS A 399 1.74 2.58 10.47
CA CYS A 399 2.03 3.97 10.16
C CYS A 399 1.28 4.92 11.12
N ASN A 400 2.03 5.78 11.81
CA ASN A 400 1.51 6.69 12.83
C ASN A 400 1.89 8.17 12.60
N GLY A 401 2.60 8.48 11.51
CA GLY A 401 2.96 9.85 11.15
C GLY A 401 3.66 9.94 9.79
N ALA A 402 4.12 11.14 9.43
CA ALA A 402 4.74 11.42 8.15
C ALA A 402 5.88 12.45 8.29
N THR A 403 6.86 12.39 7.39
CA THR A 403 7.81 13.50 7.12
C THR A 403 7.68 13.92 5.66
N PHE A 404 7.55 15.22 5.40
CA PHE A 404 7.39 15.80 4.07
C PHE A 404 8.67 16.53 3.65
N ASN A 405 9.29 16.13 2.55
CA ASN A 405 10.59 16.61 2.05
C ASN A 405 10.48 17.43 0.74
N PHE A 406 9.38 18.14 0.56
CA PHE A 406 9.15 19.07 -0.56
C PHE A 406 8.56 20.39 -0.07
N VAL A 407 8.64 21.42 -0.90
CA VAL A 407 7.95 22.69 -0.70
C VAL A 407 6.91 22.85 -1.81
N THR A 408 5.68 23.16 -1.41
CA THR A 408 4.63 23.61 -2.32
C THR A 408 4.92 25.04 -2.72
N THR A 409 5.25 25.27 -3.99
CA THR A 409 5.42 26.64 -4.50
C THR A 409 4.05 27.25 -4.77
N GLY A 410 3.73 28.34 -4.07
CA GLY A 410 2.42 28.98 -4.12
C GLY A 410 2.13 29.67 -5.46
N GLY A 411 1.62 28.91 -6.43
CA GLY A 411 1.16 29.39 -7.73
C GLY A 411 0.15 28.42 -8.34
N ALA A 412 -0.67 28.90 -9.28
CA ALA A 412 -1.81 28.14 -9.82
C ALA A 412 -1.45 26.84 -10.59
N ASN A 413 -0.17 26.64 -10.91
CA ASN A 413 0.40 25.42 -11.52
C ASN A 413 1.54 24.85 -10.63
N GLY A 414 1.38 24.91 -9.29
CA GLY A 414 2.46 24.74 -8.31
C GLY A 414 3.25 23.44 -8.45
N MET A 415 4.41 23.51 -9.11
CA MET A 415 5.39 22.42 -9.11
C MET A 415 5.96 22.27 -7.69
N CYS A 416 6.00 21.04 -7.20
CA CYS A 416 6.80 20.66 -6.05
C CYS A 416 8.27 20.75 -6.43
N THR A 417 8.99 21.70 -5.84
CA THR A 417 10.45 21.63 -5.87
C THR A 417 10.88 20.72 -4.71
N PRO A 418 11.63 19.63 -4.96
CA PRO A 418 12.19 18.82 -3.88
C PRO A 418 13.04 19.71 -2.98
N THR A 419 12.82 19.63 -1.67
CA THR A 419 13.50 20.53 -0.74
C THR A 419 14.90 20.00 -0.45
N THR A 420 15.89 20.46 -1.21
CA THR A 420 17.32 20.23 -0.90
C THR A 420 17.74 21.10 0.30
N VAL A 421 17.15 20.86 1.48
CA VAL A 421 17.48 21.58 2.72
C VAL A 421 17.59 20.59 3.88
N MET A 422 18.67 20.72 4.65
CA MET A 422 18.86 19.94 5.87
C MET A 422 17.74 20.25 6.88
N SER A 423 17.04 19.21 7.34
CA SER A 423 15.89 19.35 8.22
C SER A 423 16.28 19.86 9.62
N THR A 424 15.59 20.90 10.09
CA THR A 424 15.35 21.10 11.53
C THR A 424 14.02 20.44 11.88
N ALA A 425 14.08 19.38 12.68
CA ALA A 425 12.90 18.58 13.03
C ALA A 425 11.79 19.42 13.70
N ILE A 426 10.56 19.24 13.24
CA ILE A 426 9.36 19.74 13.93
C ILE A 426 9.10 18.81 15.11
N ALA A 427 9.18 19.34 16.34
CA ALA A 427 8.96 18.55 17.55
C ALA A 427 7.49 18.10 17.65
N ALA A 428 7.28 16.83 18.01
CA ALA A 428 5.95 16.30 18.28
C ALA A 428 5.29 17.05 19.45
N ALA A 429 4.02 17.43 19.30
CA ALA A 429 3.24 18.02 20.38
C ALA A 429 3.02 16.97 21.49
N ALA A 430 3.28 17.36 22.73
CA ALA A 430 3.00 16.52 23.89
C ALA A 430 1.48 16.29 24.07
N PRO A 431 1.05 15.11 24.58
CA PRO A 431 -0.36 14.83 24.80
C PRO A 431 -0.96 15.78 25.88
N PRO A 432 -2.26 16.11 25.78
CA PRO A 432 -2.91 16.97 26.77
C PRO A 432 -3.02 16.25 28.14
N PRO A 433 -2.86 16.97 29.26
CA PRO A 433 -3.05 16.39 30.59
C PRO A 433 -4.52 16.07 30.85
N MET A 434 -4.78 14.92 31.50
CA MET A 434 -6.12 14.58 31.97
C MET A 434 -6.58 15.51 33.11
N PRO A 435 -7.88 15.80 33.23
CA PRO A 435 -8.40 16.72 34.24
C PRO A 435 -8.45 16.07 35.62
N GLY A 436 -7.83 16.72 36.62
CA GLY A 436 -7.88 16.28 38.02
C GLY A 436 -8.03 17.45 38.99
N GLY A 437 -9.13 17.42 39.76
CA GLY A 437 -9.22 18.00 41.12
C GLY A 437 -9.13 19.52 41.27
N GLY A 438 -10.28 20.16 41.50
CA GLY A 438 -10.39 21.61 41.70
C GLY A 438 -9.66 22.19 42.93
N GLY A 439 -9.41 23.50 42.83
CA GLY A 439 -8.95 24.38 43.91
C GLY A 439 -9.28 25.83 43.53
N ALA A 440 -10.00 26.56 44.38
CA ALA A 440 -10.51 27.89 44.08
C ALA A 440 -9.52 29.01 44.46
N GLY A 441 -9.53 30.13 43.73
CA GLY A 441 -8.95 31.39 44.22
C GLY A 441 -8.52 32.42 43.17
N GLY A 442 -9.25 33.55 43.12
CA GLY A 442 -8.61 34.87 43.10
C GLY A 442 -8.13 35.51 41.79
N ALA A 443 -9.03 36.27 41.16
CA ALA A 443 -8.93 37.74 41.01
C ALA A 443 -7.93 38.42 40.02
N VAL A 444 -8.52 39.30 39.18
CA VAL A 444 -8.01 40.54 38.50
C VAL A 444 -6.69 40.59 37.72
N GLY A 445 -6.82 40.85 36.41
CA GLY A 445 -6.56 42.19 35.85
C GLY A 445 -5.20 42.49 35.20
N GLY A 446 -5.21 43.25 34.10
CA GLY A 446 -4.02 43.92 33.54
C GLY A 446 -3.92 43.86 32.01
N ALA A 447 -3.76 45.02 31.35
CA ALA A 447 -3.65 45.16 29.90
C ALA A 447 -2.34 45.88 29.49
N GLY A 448 -1.97 45.75 28.21
CA GLY A 448 -0.83 46.44 27.56
C GLY A 448 0.34 45.51 27.22
N GLY A 449 1.13 45.73 26.15
CA GLY A 449 0.99 46.73 25.08
C GLY A 449 2.33 47.05 24.40
N GLY A 450 2.48 46.70 23.11
CA GLY A 450 3.63 47.06 22.24
C GLY A 450 4.99 46.41 22.59
N ALA A 451 6.07 46.56 21.81
CA ALA A 451 6.24 46.86 20.37
C ALA A 451 7.75 46.76 20.01
N ALA A 452 8.10 46.47 18.74
CA ALA A 452 9.42 46.69 18.10
C ALA A 452 10.65 45.92 18.69
N ALA A 453 11.82 45.80 18.02
CA ALA A 453 12.19 45.73 16.59
C ALA A 453 13.70 45.34 16.47
N GLY A 454 14.15 44.98 15.25
CA GLY A 454 15.57 44.81 14.88
C GLY A 454 16.14 43.40 15.10
N GLY A 455 17.09 42.90 14.30
CA GLY A 455 17.80 43.50 13.15
C GLY A 455 19.29 43.18 13.21
N GLY A 456 19.84 42.46 12.22
CA GLY A 456 21.28 42.14 12.17
C GLY A 456 21.65 41.17 11.04
N ALA A 457 22.48 41.62 10.11
CA ALA A 457 23.05 40.81 9.04
C ALA A 457 24.51 40.43 9.37
N GLY A 458 24.99 39.29 8.85
CA GLY A 458 26.37 38.81 9.00
C GLY A 458 26.80 38.00 7.77
N ALA A 459 28.06 38.17 7.34
CA ALA A 459 28.53 37.77 6.01
C ALA A 459 29.11 36.34 5.92
N ALA A 460 29.34 35.89 4.68
CA ALA A 460 29.75 34.53 4.32
C ALA A 460 31.27 34.28 4.34
N ALA A 461 31.67 33.01 4.49
CA ALA A 461 32.99 32.50 4.10
C ALA A 461 33.00 30.96 3.93
N GLY A 462 33.78 30.46 2.95
CA GLY A 462 34.35 29.10 2.98
C GLY A 462 33.61 28.00 2.21
N ALA A 463 34.02 27.73 0.97
CA ALA A 463 33.70 26.48 0.27
C ALA A 463 34.64 25.35 0.71
N GLY A 464 34.08 24.18 1.05
CA GLY A 464 34.83 22.97 1.39
C GLY A 464 34.04 21.73 0.98
N GLY A 465 34.70 20.73 0.39
CA GLY A 465 34.04 19.56 -0.21
C GLY A 465 33.22 18.72 0.77
N ALA A 466 31.99 18.38 0.40
CA ALA A 466 31.08 17.62 1.24
C ALA A 466 31.55 16.17 1.44
N SER A 467 31.60 15.72 2.70
CA SER A 467 31.69 14.31 3.07
C SER A 467 30.34 13.84 3.60
N SER A 468 29.80 12.77 3.02
CA SER A 468 28.59 12.12 3.54
C SER A 468 28.92 11.35 4.82
N VAL A 469 28.22 11.65 5.91
CA VAL A 469 28.33 10.91 7.18
C VAL A 469 27.06 10.08 7.38
N VAL A 470 27.17 8.77 7.23
CA VAL A 470 26.11 7.84 7.62
C VAL A 470 26.28 7.52 9.10
N VAL A 471 25.25 7.79 9.91
CA VAL A 471 25.20 7.43 11.33
C VAL A 471 24.30 6.22 11.50
N MET A 472 24.86 5.11 11.97
CA MET A 472 24.12 3.91 12.34
C MET A 472 24.11 3.76 13.87
N ASN A 473 22.92 3.58 14.46
CA ASN A 473 22.79 3.28 15.89
C ASN A 473 22.94 1.76 16.11
N ALA A 474 24.09 1.35 16.65
CA ALA A 474 24.31 0.00 17.17
C ALA A 474 23.74 -0.12 18.60
N PRO A 475 23.36 -1.33 19.08
CA PRO A 475 22.73 -1.54 20.40
C PRO A 475 23.65 -1.33 21.62
N CYS A 476 24.85 -0.75 21.43
CA CYS A 476 25.74 -0.27 22.47
C CYS A 476 26.26 1.09 22.01
N ASN A 477 26.35 2.09 22.91
CA ASN A 477 26.58 3.52 22.62
C ASN A 477 27.87 3.84 21.83
N VAL A 478 27.90 3.50 20.55
CA VAL A 478 29.03 3.62 19.64
C VAL A 478 28.54 4.37 18.41
N LYS A 479 29.13 5.54 18.16
CA LYS A 479 28.93 6.27 16.91
C LYS A 479 29.99 5.84 15.91
N LEU A 480 29.59 5.03 14.94
CA LEU A 480 30.38 4.72 13.76
C LEU A 480 30.05 5.73 12.67
N SER A 481 31.10 6.32 12.06
CA SER A 481 30.99 7.20 10.91
C SER A 481 31.79 6.61 9.74
N VAL A 482 31.09 6.18 8.71
CA VAL A 482 31.65 5.67 7.45
C VAL A 482 31.75 6.83 6.46
N GLN A 483 32.89 6.95 5.80
CA GLN A 483 33.20 8.05 4.87
C GLN A 483 33.51 7.46 3.48
N TYR A 484 32.66 7.77 2.50
CA TYR A 484 32.84 7.33 1.12
C TYR A 484 33.59 8.39 0.30
N PRO A 485 34.64 8.04 -0.46
CA PRO A 485 35.21 8.95 -1.46
C PRO A 485 34.25 9.06 -2.65
N SER A 486 33.96 10.29 -3.08
CA SER A 486 32.94 10.60 -4.10
C SER A 486 33.37 10.31 -5.55
N THR A 487 34.52 9.67 -5.77
CA THR A 487 35.00 9.23 -7.08
C THR A 487 35.81 7.94 -6.96
N CYS A 488 35.36 6.84 -7.57
CA CYS A 488 36.23 5.70 -7.86
C CYS A 488 37.17 6.09 -9.01
N PRO A 489 38.48 5.88 -8.85
CA PRO A 489 39.05 4.64 -9.39
C PRO A 489 39.98 3.88 -8.42
N THR A 490 40.05 2.56 -8.63
CA THR A 490 40.95 1.58 -7.97
C THR A 490 40.77 1.34 -6.46
N GLY A 491 39.82 0.46 -6.13
CA GLY A 491 39.82 -0.34 -4.89
C GLY A 491 39.05 0.26 -3.69
N PRO A 492 38.18 -0.53 -3.01
CA PRO A 492 37.57 -0.09 -1.77
C PRO A 492 38.57 -0.24 -0.62
N VAL A 493 39.07 0.87 -0.09
CA VAL A 493 39.77 0.89 1.21
C VAL A 493 38.92 1.68 2.19
N MET A 494 38.01 0.98 2.86
CA MET A 494 37.21 1.56 3.93
C MET A 494 38.15 1.91 5.11
N ARG A 495 38.21 3.18 5.49
CA ARG A 495 39.01 3.64 6.65
C ARG A 495 38.11 4.06 7.80
N LEU A 496 37.94 3.16 8.76
CA LEU A 496 37.30 3.49 10.03
C LEU A 496 38.27 4.27 10.94
N ARG A 497 37.76 5.33 11.57
CA ARG A 497 38.40 5.97 12.74
C ARG A 497 37.40 5.97 13.89
N ALA A 498 37.64 5.12 14.89
CA ALA A 498 37.00 5.23 16.19
C ALA A 498 37.91 6.00 17.14
N ARG A 499 37.37 6.99 17.86
CA ARG A 499 37.98 7.45 19.13
C ARG A 499 37.48 6.54 20.25
N ASP A 500 38.39 6.17 21.13
CA ASP A 500 38.14 5.60 22.46
C ASP A 500 37.23 4.36 22.49
N GLN A 501 37.78 3.24 22.04
CA GLN A 501 37.21 1.91 22.25
C GLN A 501 38.22 0.94 22.87
N SER A 502 37.73 0.01 23.70
CA SER A 502 38.56 -1.10 24.17
C SER A 502 38.85 -2.10 23.04
N PRO A 503 39.97 -2.86 23.08
CA PRO A 503 40.36 -3.77 22.01
C PRO A 503 39.27 -4.78 21.62
N ARG A 504 38.46 -5.23 22.59
CA ARG A 504 37.33 -6.15 22.37
C ARG A 504 36.19 -5.53 21.55
N HIS A 505 35.96 -4.22 21.64
CA HIS A 505 34.98 -3.54 20.78
C HIS A 505 35.51 -3.37 19.35
N GLN A 506 36.82 -3.09 19.19
CA GLN A 506 37.44 -3.07 17.87
C GLN A 506 37.35 -4.43 17.18
N GLU A 507 37.62 -5.54 17.88
CA GLU A 507 37.47 -6.90 17.32
C GLU A 507 36.03 -7.17 16.85
N LEU A 508 35.02 -6.81 17.65
CA LEU A 508 33.61 -6.99 17.30
C LEU A 508 33.18 -6.14 16.10
N VAL A 509 33.64 -4.89 16.02
CA VAL A 509 33.37 -4.00 14.87
C VAL A 509 34.04 -4.54 13.61
N THR A 510 35.31 -4.97 13.68
CA THR A 510 36.03 -5.55 12.55
C THR A 510 35.30 -6.80 12.02
N ARG A 511 34.91 -7.75 12.90
CA ARG A 511 34.15 -8.94 12.49
C ARG A 511 32.82 -8.59 11.80
N ALA A 512 32.09 -7.61 12.32
CA ALA A 512 30.81 -7.20 11.73
C ALA A 512 30.98 -6.57 10.33
N VAL A 513 32.08 -5.83 10.12
CA VAL A 513 32.43 -5.26 8.81
C VAL A 513 32.88 -6.36 7.85
N GLU A 514 33.74 -7.29 8.28
CA GLU A 514 34.15 -8.44 7.48
C GLU A 514 32.96 -9.33 7.08
N GLU A 515 32.02 -9.59 7.99
CA GLU A 515 30.80 -10.35 7.68
C GLU A 515 29.90 -9.61 6.66
N PHE A 516 29.81 -8.28 6.75
CA PHE A 516 29.07 -7.45 5.80
C PHE A 516 29.74 -7.42 4.42
N GLU A 517 31.05 -7.22 4.35
CA GLU A 517 31.82 -7.23 3.09
C GLU A 517 31.77 -8.61 2.41
N ASN A 518 31.86 -9.71 3.17
CA ASN A 518 31.70 -11.07 2.63
C ASN A 518 30.28 -11.31 2.07
N LYS A 519 29.23 -10.81 2.73
CA LYS A 519 27.85 -10.88 2.20
C LYS A 519 27.67 -10.04 0.94
N LEU A 520 28.29 -8.85 0.90
CA LEU A 520 28.32 -8.01 -0.31
C LEU A 520 29.00 -8.74 -1.47
N GLN A 521 30.20 -9.29 -1.25
CA GLN A 521 30.91 -10.04 -2.29
C GLN A 521 30.11 -11.27 -2.75
N ALA A 522 29.43 -11.99 -1.84
CA ALA A 522 28.57 -13.12 -2.22
C ALA A 522 27.36 -12.71 -3.09
N ILE A 523 26.84 -11.49 -2.93
CA ILE A 523 25.77 -10.93 -3.78
C ILE A 523 26.31 -10.55 -5.17
N TYR A 524 27.49 -9.92 -5.23
CA TYR A 524 28.10 -9.47 -6.50
C TYR A 524 28.89 -10.57 -7.24
N ALA A 525 29.14 -11.73 -6.64
CA ALA A 525 29.86 -12.84 -7.25
C ALA A 525 29.01 -13.72 -8.20
N PHE A 526 27.74 -13.36 -8.43
CA PHE A 526 26.86 -14.08 -9.36
C PHE A 526 26.81 -13.49 -10.79
N GLU A 527 27.61 -12.46 -11.08
CA GLU A 527 27.76 -11.87 -12.43
C GLU A 527 29.23 -11.81 -12.88
N MET A 528 29.83 -12.98 -13.14
CA MET A 528 30.94 -13.18 -14.10
C MET A 528 30.87 -14.57 -14.74
#